data_AF-A0AAD9R936-F1
#
_entry.id   AF-A0AAD9R936-F1
#
_cell.length_a   1.000
_cell.length_b   1.000
_cell.length_c   1.000
_cell.angle_alpha   90.00
_cell.angle_beta   90.00
_cell.angle_gamma   90.00
#
_symmetry.space_group_name_H-M   'P 1'
#
loop_
_entity.id
_entity.type
_entity.pdbx_description
1 polymer ?
#
loop_
_entity_poly.entity_id
_entity_poly.type
_entity_poly.pdbx_seq_one_letter_code
_entity_poly.pdbx_strand_id
1 'polypeptide(L)'
;MELLLIKDKVWDVIKETAPATADAKWLEKDDQARATIGLLVEDNQLIHIRHAKTAREAWDSLKSYHQKATLSSKIFLLKRICRLTLAEGGNMEDHITEMLDLVNKLTALGEELKDNLVAAMLLSSLP
;
A
#
# COMPACT_ATOMS: atom_id res chain seq x y z
N MET A 1 4.17 10.25 -7.09
CA MET A 1 3.02 11.13 -7.44
C MET A 1 3.03 12.41 -6.60
N GLU A 2 3.20 12.34 -5.28
CA GLU A 2 3.26 13.52 -4.38
C GLU A 2 4.30 14.57 -4.82
N LEU A 3 5.52 14.16 -5.17
CA LEU A 3 6.58 15.08 -5.61
C LEU A 3 6.25 15.88 -6.89
N LEU A 4 5.43 15.33 -7.80
CA LEU A 4 5.02 16.02 -9.03
C LEU A 4 3.92 17.04 -8.74
N LEU A 5 2.97 16.70 -7.88
CA LEU A 5 1.90 17.62 -7.46
C LEU A 5 2.45 18.80 -6.63
N ILE A 6 3.54 18.58 -5.87
CA ILE A 6 4.28 19.65 -5.19
C ILE A 6 5.00 20.54 -6.21
N LYS A 7 5.66 19.96 -7.22
CA LYS A 7 6.33 20.72 -8.29
C LYS A 7 5.34 21.60 -9.06
N ASP A 8 4.15 21.09 -9.32
CA ASP A 8 3.09 21.80 -10.05
C ASP A 8 2.33 22.81 -9.18
N LYS A 9 2.67 22.95 -7.88
CA LYS A 9 2.04 23.86 -6.90
C LYS A 9 0.53 23.64 -6.73
N VAL A 10 0.08 22.39 -6.92
CA VAL A 10 -1.33 22.00 -6.78
C VAL A 10 -1.57 21.08 -5.57
N TRP A 11 -0.51 20.69 -4.86
CA TRP A 11 -0.60 19.84 -3.66
C TRP A 11 -1.46 20.43 -2.53
N ASP A 12 -1.53 21.75 -2.44
CA ASP A 12 -2.31 22.45 -1.40
C ASP A 12 -3.80 22.09 -1.44
N VAL A 13 -4.34 21.81 -2.63
CA VAL A 13 -5.76 21.44 -2.83
C VAL A 13 -6.08 20.04 -2.28
N ILE A 14 -5.09 19.16 -2.23
CA ILE A 14 -5.22 17.80 -1.70
C ILE A 14 -5.01 17.81 -0.18
N LYS A 15 -4.10 18.66 0.32
CA LYS A 15 -3.73 18.73 1.73
C LYS A 15 -4.75 19.52 2.57
N GLU A 16 -5.30 20.59 2.03
CA GLU A 16 -6.26 21.45 2.74
C GLU A 16 -7.70 20.99 2.54
N THR A 17 -8.56 21.27 3.51
CA THR A 17 -10.00 21.00 3.39
C THR A 17 -10.62 22.07 2.52
N ALA A 18 -11.41 21.67 1.52
CA ALA A 18 -12.02 22.57 0.55
C ALA A 18 -12.67 23.78 1.27
N PRO A 19 -12.34 25.02 0.88
CA PRO A 19 -12.94 26.21 1.48
C PRO A 19 -14.46 26.21 1.23
N ALA A 20 -15.23 26.75 2.20
CA ALA A 20 -16.69 26.81 2.12
C ALA A 20 -17.22 27.60 0.90
N THR A 21 -16.39 28.47 0.33
CA THR A 21 -16.56 29.09 -0.98
C THR A 21 -15.39 28.69 -1.87
N ALA A 22 -15.62 27.79 -2.81
CA ALA A 22 -14.64 27.43 -3.82
C ALA A 22 -14.42 28.62 -4.77
N ASP A 23 -13.35 29.37 -4.56
CA ASP A 23 -12.93 30.40 -5.50
C ASP A 23 -12.62 29.78 -6.87
N ALA A 24 -12.86 30.51 -7.96
CA ALA A 24 -12.57 30.02 -9.32
C ALA A 24 -11.11 29.54 -9.49
N LYS A 25 -10.17 30.20 -8.80
CA LYS A 25 -8.75 29.80 -8.75
C LYS A 25 -8.51 28.48 -8.01
N TRP A 26 -9.34 28.14 -7.04
CA TRP A 26 -9.25 26.87 -6.32
C TRP A 26 -9.77 25.73 -7.20
N LEU A 27 -10.88 25.96 -7.90
CA LEU A 27 -11.46 24.97 -8.83
C LEU A 27 -10.50 24.65 -9.98
N GLU A 28 -9.83 25.67 -10.54
CA GLU A 28 -8.82 25.46 -11.60
C GLU A 28 -7.63 24.60 -11.11
N LYS A 29 -7.16 24.83 -9.87
CA LYS A 29 -6.11 24.00 -9.27
C LYS A 29 -6.58 22.59 -8.94
N ASP A 30 -7.83 22.40 -8.52
CA ASP A 30 -8.41 21.08 -8.27
C ASP A 30 -8.51 20.28 -9.57
N ASP A 31 -9.02 20.89 -10.65
CA ASP A 31 -9.07 20.27 -11.96
C ASP A 31 -7.68 19.92 -12.49
N GLN A 32 -6.69 20.80 -12.30
CA GLN A 32 -5.30 20.53 -12.67
C GLN A 32 -4.71 19.36 -11.87
N ALA A 33 -4.90 19.34 -10.54
CA ALA A 33 -4.44 18.24 -9.70
C ALA A 33 -5.11 16.91 -10.09
N ARG A 34 -6.43 16.93 -10.36
CA ARG A 34 -7.20 15.74 -10.76
C ARG A 34 -6.73 15.22 -12.12
N ALA A 35 -6.45 16.10 -13.07
CA ALA A 35 -5.88 15.73 -14.37
C ALA A 35 -4.48 15.12 -14.21
N THR A 36 -3.60 15.74 -13.41
CA THR A 36 -2.25 15.19 -13.15
C THR A 36 -2.31 13.83 -12.48
N ILE A 37 -3.21 13.63 -11.50
CA ILE A 37 -3.43 12.32 -10.88
C ILE A 37 -3.87 11.32 -11.94
N GLY A 38 -4.91 11.64 -12.72
CA GLY A 38 -5.45 10.76 -13.76
C GLY A 38 -4.46 10.39 -14.86
N LEU A 39 -3.56 11.30 -15.24
CA LEU A 39 -2.51 11.05 -16.24
C LEU A 39 -1.34 10.22 -15.69
N LEU A 40 -1.13 10.22 -14.38
CA LEU A 40 -0.03 9.50 -13.73
C LEU A 40 -0.43 8.10 -13.25
N VAL A 41 -1.73 7.82 -13.12
CA VAL A 41 -2.19 6.45 -12.82
C VAL A 41 -2.32 5.62 -14.09
N GLU A 42 -2.04 4.33 -13.96
CA GLU A 42 -2.30 3.35 -15.01
C GLU A 42 -3.82 3.18 -15.23
N ASP A 43 -4.20 2.78 -16.44
CA ASP A 43 -5.60 2.58 -16.85
C ASP A 43 -6.38 1.65 -15.90
N ASN A 44 -5.71 0.66 -15.31
CA ASN A 44 -6.29 -0.28 -14.36
C ASN A 44 -6.67 0.37 -13.01
N GLN A 45 -6.06 1.49 -12.64
CA GLN A 45 -6.34 2.24 -11.40
C GLN A 45 -7.39 3.34 -11.61
N LEU A 46 -7.69 3.71 -12.86
CA LEU A 46 -8.71 4.72 -13.18
C LEU A 46 -10.09 4.36 -12.63
N ILE A 47 -10.40 3.07 -12.49
CA ILE A 47 -11.65 2.59 -11.89
C ILE A 47 -11.84 3.08 -10.44
N HIS A 48 -10.75 3.31 -9.71
CA HIS A 48 -10.78 3.76 -8.32
C HIS A 48 -11.01 5.28 -8.18
N ILE A 49 -10.74 6.06 -9.24
CA ILE A 49 -10.90 7.53 -9.22
C ILE A 49 -12.01 8.05 -10.12
N ARG A 50 -12.65 7.19 -10.94
CA ARG A 50 -13.69 7.58 -11.90
C ARG A 50 -14.88 8.33 -11.27
N HIS A 51 -15.20 8.05 -10.02
CA HIS A 51 -16.31 8.68 -9.30
C HIS A 51 -15.88 9.84 -8.39
N ALA A 52 -14.58 10.12 -8.30
CA ALA A 52 -14.06 11.21 -7.49
C ALA A 52 -14.37 12.55 -8.14
N LYS A 53 -14.97 13.46 -7.36
CA LYS A 53 -15.35 14.80 -7.82
C LYS A 53 -14.23 15.81 -7.56
N THR A 54 -13.37 15.55 -6.59
CA THR A 54 -12.22 16.41 -6.27
C THR A 54 -10.91 15.66 -6.41
N ALA A 55 -9.80 16.38 -6.60
CA ALA A 55 -8.47 15.78 -6.60
C ALA A 55 -8.17 15.09 -5.26
N ARG A 56 -8.67 15.65 -4.16
CA ARG A 56 -8.56 15.06 -2.82
C ARG A 56 -9.29 13.71 -2.72
N GLU A 57 -10.52 13.62 -3.19
CA GLU A 57 -11.26 12.36 -3.21
C GLU A 57 -10.56 11.29 -4.07
N ALA A 58 -9.99 11.69 -5.22
CA ALA A 58 -9.24 10.79 -6.08
C ALA A 58 -7.99 10.26 -5.37
N TRP A 59 -7.23 11.17 -4.75
CA TRP A 59 -6.04 10.84 -3.97
C TRP A 59 -6.35 9.91 -2.79
N ASP A 60 -7.38 10.22 -2.00
CA ASP A 60 -7.77 9.44 -0.83
C ASP A 60 -8.30 8.05 -1.23
N SER A 61 -9.00 7.94 -2.37
CA SER A 61 -9.48 6.66 -2.90
C SER A 61 -8.32 5.75 -3.31
N LEU A 62 -7.33 6.28 -4.04
CA LEU A 62 -6.11 5.54 -4.41
C LEU A 62 -5.33 5.14 -3.16
N LYS A 63 -5.13 6.08 -2.24
CA LYS A 63 -4.40 5.85 -0.98
C LYS A 63 -5.08 4.74 -0.17
N SER A 64 -6.40 4.81 -0.01
CA SER A 64 -7.18 3.80 0.72
C SER A 64 -7.11 2.43 0.05
N TYR A 65 -7.25 2.37 -1.28
CA TYR A 65 -7.17 1.11 -2.02
C TYR A 65 -5.78 0.47 -1.88
N HIS A 66 -4.72 1.22 -2.14
CA HIS A 66 -3.36 0.69 -2.03
C HIS A 66 -2.99 0.36 -0.57
N GLN A 67 -3.39 1.17 0.41
CA GLN A 67 -3.18 0.84 1.82
C GLN A 67 -3.92 -0.45 2.23
N LYS A 68 -5.17 -0.63 1.79
CA LYS A 68 -5.93 -1.86 2.04
C LYS A 68 -5.32 -3.06 1.33
N ALA A 69 -4.86 -2.90 0.10
CA ALA A 69 -4.15 -3.93 -0.64
C ALA A 69 -2.87 -4.32 0.10
N THR A 70 -2.04 -3.36 0.50
CA THR A 70 -0.83 -3.59 1.30
C THR A 70 -1.15 -4.29 2.62
N LEU A 71 -2.18 -3.86 3.35
CA LEU A 71 -2.59 -4.51 4.61
C LEU A 71 -3.08 -5.94 4.38
N SER A 72 -3.87 -6.17 3.32
CA SER A 72 -4.37 -7.49 2.97
C SER A 72 -3.22 -8.43 2.58
N SER A 73 -2.24 -7.92 1.83
CA SER A 73 -1.00 -8.64 1.49
C SER A 73 -0.17 -8.95 2.75
N LYS A 74 -0.03 -8.00 3.68
CA LYS A 74 0.63 -8.24 4.98
C LYS A 74 -0.06 -9.34 5.78
N ILE A 75 -1.39 -9.28 5.91
CA ILE A 75 -2.18 -10.29 6.61
C ILE A 75 -2.08 -11.66 5.92
N PHE A 76 -2.09 -11.70 4.59
CA PHE A 76 -1.93 -12.94 3.83
C PHE A 76 -0.58 -13.60 4.10
N LEU A 77 0.51 -12.82 4.07
CA LEU A 77 1.85 -13.31 4.38
C LEU A 77 1.97 -13.79 5.83
N LEU A 78 1.46 -13.02 6.81
CA LEU A 78 1.45 -13.44 8.22
C LEU A 78 0.68 -14.76 8.42
N LYS A 79 -0.49 -14.89 7.81
CA LYS A 79 -1.27 -16.14 7.86
C LYS A 79 -0.51 -17.31 7.25
N ARG A 80 0.25 -17.08 6.18
CA ARG A 80 1.07 -18.11 5.54
C ARG A 80 2.24 -18.51 6.44
N ILE A 81 2.93 -17.55 7.04
CA ILE A 81 4.01 -17.78 8.01
C ILE A 81 3.51 -18.63 9.19
N CYS A 82 2.39 -18.25 9.81
CA CYS A 82 1.85 -18.99 10.96
C CYS A 82 1.27 -20.38 10.61
N ARG A 83 0.98 -20.65 9.33
CA ARG A 83 0.50 -21.95 8.85
C ARG A 83 1.61 -22.80 8.26
N LEU A 84 2.80 -22.23 8.08
CA LEU A 84 3.94 -22.97 7.58
C LEU A 84 4.31 -24.00 8.65
N THR A 85 4.30 -25.27 8.29
CA THR A 85 4.69 -26.38 9.16
C THR A 85 5.58 -27.31 8.38
N LEU A 86 6.70 -27.71 8.97
CA LEU A 86 7.61 -28.66 8.36
C LEU A 86 6.90 -30.00 8.22
N ALA A 87 6.83 -30.50 6.98
CA ALA A 87 6.23 -31.80 6.71
C ALA A 87 7.05 -32.94 7.34
N GLU A 88 6.38 -34.03 7.71
CA GLU A 88 7.04 -35.21 8.26
C GLU A 88 8.01 -35.82 7.21
N GLY A 89 9.31 -35.82 7.52
CA GLY A 89 10.37 -36.18 6.56
C GLY A 89 10.75 -35.07 5.56
N GLY A 90 10.26 -33.84 5.74
CA GLY A 90 10.62 -32.67 4.94
C GLY A 90 12.05 -32.17 5.18
N ASN A 91 12.59 -31.45 4.21
CA ASN A 91 13.90 -30.83 4.32
C ASN A 91 13.83 -29.55 5.17
N MET A 92 14.61 -29.52 6.26
CA MET A 92 14.69 -28.35 7.15
C MET A 92 15.27 -27.12 6.46
N GLU A 93 16.23 -27.27 5.56
CA GLU A 93 16.87 -26.14 4.86
C GLU A 93 15.89 -25.45 3.90
N ASP A 94 15.09 -26.24 3.17
CA ASP A 94 14.04 -25.72 2.29
C ASP A 94 12.96 -24.99 3.09
N HIS A 95 12.58 -25.54 4.25
CA HIS A 95 11.59 -24.92 5.15
C HIS A 95 12.07 -23.59 5.73
N ILE A 96 13.33 -23.53 6.21
CA ILE A 96 13.94 -22.28 6.67
C ILE A 96 13.96 -21.25 5.54
N THR A 97 14.32 -21.67 4.32
CA THR A 97 14.39 -20.80 3.15
C THR A 97 13.01 -20.24 2.78
N GLU A 98 11.96 -21.07 2.76
CA GLU A 98 10.58 -20.60 2.51
C GLU A 98 10.12 -19.61 3.58
N MET A 99 10.41 -19.89 4.86
CA MET A 99 10.04 -18.99 5.95
C MET A 99 10.73 -17.63 5.84
N LEU A 100 12.04 -17.62 5.57
CA LEU A 100 12.81 -16.39 5.39
C LEU A 100 12.35 -15.60 4.16
N ASP A 101 12.01 -16.26 3.06
CA ASP A 101 11.44 -15.61 1.88
C ASP A 101 10.10 -14.91 2.19
N LEU A 102 9.24 -15.54 2.99
CA LEU A 102 7.98 -14.93 3.45
C LEU A 102 8.22 -13.71 4.36
N VAL A 103 9.20 -13.80 5.28
CA VAL A 103 9.59 -12.68 6.14
C VAL A 103 10.15 -11.52 5.29
N ASN A 104 11.03 -11.80 4.34
CA ASN A 104 11.59 -10.79 3.43
C ASN A 104 10.50 -10.10 2.60
N LYS A 105 9.50 -10.85 2.11
CA LYS A 105 8.33 -10.29 1.43
C LYS A 105 7.52 -9.37 2.35
N LEU A 106 7.41 -9.70 3.64
CA LEU A 106 6.74 -8.85 4.63
C LEU A 106 7.52 -7.55 4.86
N THR A 107 8.85 -7.64 4.95
CA THR A 107 9.76 -6.49 5.08
C THR A 107 9.69 -5.58 3.87
N ALA A 108 9.58 -6.14 2.65
CA ALA A 108 9.38 -5.36 1.44
C ALA A 108 8.05 -4.57 1.42
N LEU A 109 7.04 -5.01 2.19
CA LEU A 109 5.79 -4.27 2.41
C LEU A 109 5.88 -3.25 3.56
N GLY A 110 7.07 -3.04 4.12
CA GLY A 110 7.32 -2.12 5.22
C GLY A 110 6.86 -2.64 6.58
N GLU A 111 6.81 -3.96 6.77
CA GLU A 111 6.58 -4.58 8.08
C GLU A 111 7.79 -5.44 8.46
N GLU A 112 8.55 -5.00 9.45
CA GLU A 112 9.75 -5.70 9.90
C GLU A 112 9.45 -6.55 11.13
N LEU A 113 9.75 -7.84 11.04
CA LEU A 113 9.62 -8.77 12.16
C LEU A 113 10.94 -8.82 12.92
N LYS A 114 10.88 -8.72 14.24
CA LYS A 114 12.06 -8.88 15.09
C LYS A 114 12.61 -10.30 14.96
N ASP A 115 13.94 -10.45 14.94
CA ASP A 115 14.62 -11.75 14.83
C ASP A 115 14.13 -12.77 15.86
N ASN A 116 13.90 -12.34 17.11
CA ASN A 116 13.37 -13.21 18.17
C ASN A 116 11.98 -13.78 17.83
N LEU A 117 11.13 -12.98 17.17
CA LEU A 117 9.80 -13.41 16.72
C LEU A 117 9.93 -14.38 15.54
N VAL A 118 10.83 -14.12 14.60
CA VAL A 118 11.11 -15.02 13.48
C VAL A 118 11.60 -16.38 14.00
N ALA A 119 12.55 -16.38 14.94
CA ALA A 119 13.04 -17.60 15.59
C ALA A 119 11.93 -18.37 16.32
N ALA A 120 11.07 -17.66 17.08
CA ALA A 120 9.94 -18.29 17.76
C ALA A 120 8.93 -18.90 16.78
N MET A 121 8.62 -18.21 15.68
CA MET A 121 7.72 -18.73 14.65
C MET A 121 8.33 -19.96 13.96
N LEU A 122 9.63 -19.95 13.70
CA LEU A 122 10.35 -21.08 13.09
C LEU A 122 10.32 -22.30 14.01
N LEU A 123 10.59 -22.12 15.31
CA LEU A 123 10.47 -23.20 16.30
C LEU A 123 9.03 -23.73 16.41
N SER A 124 8.02 -22.87 16.30
CA SER A 124 6.61 -23.29 16.35
C SER A 124 6.14 -24.03 15.10
N SER A 125 6.89 -23.94 14.00
CA SER A 125 6.57 -24.58 12.72
C SER A 125 7.14 -26.00 12.58
N LEU A 126 7.89 -26.47 13.56
CA LEU A 126 8.46 -27.81 13.56
C LEU A 126 7.45 -28.83 14.12
N PRO A 127 7.40 -30.07 13.60
CA PRO A 127 6.57 -31.15 14.12
C PRO A 127 6.98 -31.58 15.53
#